data_AF-A0A971WL93-F1
#
_entry.id   AF-A0A971WL93-F1
#
_cell.length_a   1.000
_cell.length_b   1.000
_cell.length_c   1.000
_cell.angle_alpha   90.00
_cell.angle_beta   90.00
_cell.angle_gamma   90.00
#
_symmetry.space_group_name_H-M   'P 1'
#
loop_
_entity.id
_entity.type
_entity.pdbx_description
1 polymer ?
#
loop_
_entity_poly.entity_id
_entity_poly.type
_entity_poly.pdbx_seq_one_letter_code
_entity_poly.pdbx_strand_id
1 'polypeptide(L)' 'MTRDEALELLKKYNGNEHLIQHAMAVEATMKEFAQLKGEDVDYWGMVGLLHDVDYGMFPEEHCKKAPELL' A
#
# COMPACT_ATOMS: atom_id res chain seq x y z
N MET A 1 -0.21 -6.42 11.11
CA MET A 1 0.61 -7.04 10.04
C MET A 1 1.97 -6.36 10.01
N THR A 2 3.03 -7.10 9.65
CA THR A 2 4.37 -6.55 9.40
C THR A 2 4.42 -5.94 8.00
N ARG A 3 5.46 -5.12 7.72
CA ARG A 3 5.67 -4.57 6.37
C ARG A 3 5.85 -5.66 5.32
N ASP A 4 6.54 -6.75 5.66
CA ASP A 4 6.76 -7.85 4.74
C ASP A 4 5.46 -8.59 4.43
N GLU A 5 4.60 -8.80 5.43
CA GLU A 5 3.24 -9.33 5.21
C GLU A 5 2.42 -8.44 4.28
N ALA A 6 2.50 -7.11 4.44
CA ALA A 6 1.82 -6.17 3.56
C ALA A 6 2.38 -6.17 2.13
N LEU A 7 3.70 -6.31 1.97
CA LEU A 7 4.31 -6.39 0.65
C LEU A 7 3.90 -7.67 -0.08
N GLU A 8 3.84 -8.81 0.62
CA GLU A 8 3.36 -10.06 0.04
C GLU A 8 1.86 -10.00 -0.29
N LEU A 9 1.05 -9.33 0.54
CA LEU A 9 -0.36 -9.07 0.25
C LEU A 9 -0.54 -8.20 -0.99
N LEU A 10 0.25 -7.13 -1.11
CA LEU A 10 0.25 -6.26 -2.28
C LEU A 10 0.59 -7.04 -3.56
N LYS A 11 1.67 -7.85 -3.54
CA LYS A 11 2.07 -8.71 -4.67
C LYS A 11 1.03 -9.76 -5.03
N LYS A 12 0.27 -10.25 -4.05
CA LYS A 12 -0.80 -11.22 -4.28
C LYS A 12 -1.93 -10.65 -5.15
N TYR A 13 -2.27 -9.38 -4.96
CA TYR A 13 -3.39 -8.72 -5.66
C TYR A 13 -2.95 -7.77 -6.78
N ASN A 14 -1.65 -7.48 -6.88
CA ASN A 14 -1.05 -6.69 -7.95
C ASN A 14 0.07 -7.49 -8.65
N GLY A 15 -0.23 -8.07 -9.81
CA GLY A 15 0.73 -8.86 -10.59
C GLY A 15 1.67 -8.05 -11.50
N ASN A 16 1.44 -6.74 -11.63
CA ASN A 16 2.26 -5.86 -12.47
C ASN A 16 3.35 -5.18 -11.64
N GLU A 17 4.61 -5.35 -12.03
CA GLU A 17 5.77 -4.77 -11.34
C GLU A 17 5.67 -3.24 -11.20
N HIS A 18 5.07 -2.54 -12.18
CA HIS A 18 4.85 -1.10 -12.09
C HIS A 18 3.91 -0.70 -10.96
N LEU A 19 2.89 -1.51 -10.66
CA LEU A 19 1.96 -1.25 -9.53
C LEU A 19 2.67 -1.44 -8.19
N ILE A 20 3.57 -2.42 -8.09
CA ILE A 20 4.39 -2.63 -6.89
C ILE A 20 5.35 -1.46 -6.69
N GLN A 21 6.04 -1.02 -7.75
CA GLN A 21 6.95 0.13 -7.69
C GLN A 21 6.20 1.43 -7.31
N HIS A 22 5.00 1.64 -7.87
CA HIS A 22 4.12 2.75 -7.50
C HIS A 22 3.80 2.75 -6.01
N ALA A 23 3.31 1.62 -5.47
CA ALA A 23 3.01 1.50 -4.05
C ALA A 23 4.23 1.74 -3.14
N MET A 24 5.41 1.27 -3.53
CA MET A 24 6.66 1.53 -2.79
C MET A 24 7.06 3.01 -2.83
N ALA A 25 6.84 3.71 -3.95
CA ALA A 25 7.09 5.14 -4.03
C ALA A 25 6.13 5.94 -3.14
N VAL A 26 4.86 5.54 -3.08
CA VAL A 26 3.86 6.13 -2.19
C VAL A 26 4.20 5.83 -0.72
N GLU A 27 4.60 4.60 -0.37
CA GLU A 27 5.11 4.27 0.97
C GLU A 27 6.24 5.23 1.39
N ALA A 28 7.27 5.41 0.55
CA ALA A 28 8.39 6.28 0.86
C ALA A 28 7.94 7.74 1.05
N THR A 29 7.03 8.21 0.21
CA THR A 29 6.46 9.56 0.29
C THR A 29 5.68 9.74 1.60
N MET A 30 4.85 8.77 1.98
CA MET A 30 4.06 8.82 3.20
C MET A 30 4.94 8.79 4.46
N LYS A 31 6.03 8.01 4.45
CA LYS A 31 7.02 7.98 5.53
C LYS A 31 7.69 9.34 5.74
N GLU A 32 8.10 10.00 4.66
CA GLU A 32 8.71 11.33 4.72
C GLU A 32 7.73 12.36 5.31
N PHE A 33 6.49 12.38 4.83
CA PHE A 33 5.47 13.28 5.37
C PHE A 33 5.14 12.99 6.84
N ALA A 34 5.03 11.72 7.23
CA ALA A 34 4.81 11.35 8.62
C ALA A 34 5.93 11.86 9.52
N GLN A 35 7.19 11.69 9.11
CA GLN A 35 8.34 12.21 9.84
C GLN A 35 8.30 13.75 9.98
N LEU A 36 7.99 14.47 8.88
CA LEU A 36 7.88 15.93 8.89
C LEU A 36 6.72 16.44 9.77
N LYS A 37 5.69 15.62 9.97
CA LYS A 37 4.52 15.95 10.79
C LYS A 37 4.60 15.43 12.23
N GLY A 38 5.62 14.65 12.57
CA GLY A 38 5.74 14.01 13.88
C GLY A 38 4.68 12.92 14.11
N GLU A 39 4.23 12.29 13.02
CA GLU A 39 3.25 11.20 13.02
C GLU A 39 3.96 9.83 13.01
N ASP A 40 3.18 8.75 13.16
CA ASP A 40 3.69 7.38 13.10
C ASP A 40 4.14 7.00 11.67
N VAL A 41 5.47 6.94 11.48
CA VAL A 41 6.11 6.64 10.20
C VAL A 41 5.79 5.23 9.70
N ASP A 42 5.71 4.26 10.59
CA ASP A 42 5.44 2.87 10.20
C ASP A 42 3.97 2.72 9.79
N TYR A 43 3.05 3.30 10.55
CA TYR A 43 1.63 3.33 10.20
C TYR A 43 1.39 3.98 8.83
N TRP A 44 1.91 5.19 8.60
CA TRP A 44 1.71 5.91 7.34
C TRP A 44 2.43 5.26 6.17
N GLY A 45 3.58 4.62 6.41
CA GLY A 45 4.24 3.77 5.43
C GLY A 45 3.35 2.61 4.98
N MET A 46 2.70 1.93 5.92
CA MET A 46 1.78 0.82 5.62
C MET A 46 0.54 1.29 4.86
N VAL A 47 -0.02 2.45 5.24
CA VAL A 47 -1.12 3.10 4.50
C VAL A 47 -0.70 3.37 3.05
N GLY A 48 0.48 3.94 2.84
CA GLY A 48 1.00 4.20 1.49
C GLY A 48 1.25 2.92 0.68
N LEU A 49 1.80 1.88 1.30
CA LEU A 49 2.09 0.61 0.64
C LEU A 49 0.82 -0.11 0.18
N LEU A 50 -0.27 -0.01 0.95
CA LEU A 50 -1.50 -0.78 0.72
C LEU A 50 -2.66 0.03 0.12
N HIS A 51 -2.46 1.32 -0.18
CA HIS A 51 -3.54 2.20 -0.64
C HIS A 51 -4.31 1.66 -1.86
N ASP A 52 -3.60 0.98 -2.78
CA ASP A 52 -4.14 0.38 -4.00
C ASP A 52 -4.06 -1.16 -3.99
N VAL A 53 -4.15 -1.79 -2.81
CA VAL A 53 -4.00 -3.26 -2.69
C VAL A 53 -4.96 -4.05 -3.58
N ASP A 54 -6.15 -3.52 -3.88
CA ASP A 54 -7.16 -4.20 -4.70
C ASP A 54 -7.06 -3.93 -6.21
N TYR A 55 -6.31 -2.90 -6.64
CA TYR A 55 -6.41 -2.33 -7.98
C TYR A 55 -6.07 -3.33 -9.10
N GLY A 56 -4.99 -4.10 -8.94
CA GLY A 56 -4.50 -5.00 -9.99
C GLY A 56 -5.45 -6.14 -10.38
N MET A 57 -6.27 -6.62 -9.44
CA MET A 57 -7.25 -7.69 -9.68
C MET A 57 -8.70 -7.19 -9.73
N PHE A 58 -9.01 -6.08 -9.06
CA PHE A 58 -10.37 -5.56 -8.91
C PHE A 58 -10.46 -4.06 -9.29
N PRO A 59 -10.04 -3.64 -10.49
CA PRO A 59 -9.99 -2.22 -10.85
C PRO A 59 -11.36 -1.53 -10.83
N GLU A 60 -12.44 -2.24 -11.19
CA GLU A 60 -13.82 -1.72 -11.19
C GLU A 60 -14.41 -1.59 -9.77
N GLU A 61 -13.81 -2.25 -8.79
CA GLU A 61 -14.21 -2.24 -7.37
C GLU A 61 -13.16 -1.59 -6.49
N HIS A 62 -12.23 -0.84 -7.09
CA HIS A 62 -11.15 -0.18 -6.39
C HIS A 62 -11.68 0.68 -5.22
N CYS A 63 -10.96 0.65 -4.09
CA CYS A 63 -11.32 1.19 -2.78
C CYS A 63 -12.50 0.49 -2.09
N LYS A 64 -13.38 -0.24 -2.80
CA LYS A 64 -14.48 -1.01 -2.19
C LYS A 64 -14.02 -2.39 -1.76
N LYS A 65 -13.12 -3.00 -2.54
CA LYS A 65 -12.63 -4.34 -2.27
C LYS A 65 -11.54 -4.36 -1.20
N ALA A 66 -10.73 -3.31 -1.12
CA ALA A 66 -9.61 -3.19 -0.17
C ALA A 66 -9.94 -3.59 1.28
N PRO A 67 -11.05 -3.15 1.92
CA PRO A 67 -11.37 -3.55 3.30
C PRO A 67 -11.61 -5.05 3.51
N GLU A 68 -11.96 -5.80 2.45
CA GLU A 68 -12.13 -7.25 2.52
C GLU A 68 -10.79 -8.00 2.39
N LEU A 69 -9.74 -7.33 1.88
CA LEU A 69 -8.44 -7.92 1.62
C LEU A 69 -7.42 -7.69 2.75
N LEU A 70 -7.69 -6.69 3.61
CA LEU A 70 -6.84 -6.21 4.71
C LEU A 70 -7.23 -6.82 6.06
#